data_AF-A0A1B6H0F7-F1
#
_entry.id   AF-A0A1B6H0F7-F1
#
_cell.length_a   1.000
_cell.length_b   1.000
_cell.length_c   1.000
_cell.angle_alpha   90.00
_cell.angle_beta   90.00
_cell.angle_gamma   90.00
#
_symmetry.space_group_name_H-M   'P 1'
#
loop_
_entity.id
_entity.type
_entity.pdbx_description
1 polymer ?
#
loop_
_entity_poly.entity_id
_entity_poly.type
_entity_poly.pdbx_seq_one_letter_code
_entity_poly.pdbx_strand_id
1 'polypeptide(L)'
;ENMKNESYHTSSILKWAQDAGKGTGIISTCTITDASPAATYAHSAYRKWQTDWDIKNDNHPRAINATGVKDIASQLIENSPGTEFKVILGGGWNAFLPNITHDDPTMKGGRSDGRDLIQEWKRSKENIN
;
A
#
# COMPACT_ATOMS: atom_id res chain seq x y z
N GLU A 1 -11.70 -7.35 11.98
CA GLU A 1 -12.37 -8.48 11.29
C GLU A 1 -12.94 -8.08 9.93
N ASN A 2 -13.84 -7.08 9.84
CA ASN A 2 -14.51 -6.71 8.58
C ASN A 2 -13.57 -6.46 7.39
N MET A 3 -12.44 -5.77 7.57
CA MET A 3 -11.54 -5.48 6.46
C MET A 3 -10.88 -6.73 5.86
N LYS A 4 -10.75 -7.82 6.63
CA LYS A 4 -10.18 -9.07 6.13
C LYS A 4 -11.19 -9.91 5.36
N ASN A 5 -12.48 -9.62 5.50
CA ASN A 5 -13.52 -10.36 4.81
C ASN A 5 -13.64 -9.85 3.37
N GLU A 6 -13.15 -10.64 2.42
CA GLU A 6 -13.17 -10.33 0.98
C GLU A 6 -14.60 -10.16 0.43
N SER A 7 -15.62 -10.73 1.09
CA SER A 7 -17.02 -10.54 0.66
C SER A 7 -17.49 -9.08 0.75
N TYR A 8 -16.78 -8.23 1.49
CA TYR A 8 -17.04 -6.79 1.60
C TYR A 8 -16.17 -5.95 0.67
N HIS A 9 -15.25 -6.56 -0.07
CA HIS A 9 -14.36 -5.84 -0.97
C HIS A 9 -15.08 -5.53 -2.28
N THR A 10 -14.87 -4.32 -2.78
CA THR A 10 -15.37 -3.89 -4.10
C THR A 10 -14.21 -3.80 -5.07
N SER A 11 -14.36 -4.33 -6.28
CA SER A 11 -13.30 -4.27 -7.29
C SER A 11 -13.17 -2.87 -7.90
N SER A 12 -11.94 -2.45 -8.19
CA SER A 12 -11.67 -1.24 -8.95
C SER A 12 -11.71 -1.51 -10.46
N ILE A 13 -11.85 -0.45 -11.26
CA ILE A 13 -11.74 -0.56 -12.73
C ILE A 13 -10.35 -1.04 -13.18
N LEU A 14 -9.30 -0.74 -12.41
CA LEU A 14 -7.95 -1.19 -12.72
C LEU A 14 -7.81 -2.69 -12.48
N LYS A 15 -8.49 -3.25 -11.47
CA LYS A 15 -8.59 -4.71 -11.30
C LYS A 15 -9.28 -5.36 -12.50
N TRP A 16 -10.41 -4.82 -12.95
CA TRP A 16 -11.10 -5.33 -14.14
C TRP A 16 -10.26 -5.21 -15.42
N ALA A 17 -9.47 -4.15 -15.56
CA ALA A 17 -8.55 -3.99 -16.69
C ALA A 17 -7.45 -5.08 -16.69
N GLN A 18 -6.87 -5.39 -15.53
CA GLN A 18 -5.91 -6.48 -15.38
C GLN A 18 -6.53 -7.86 -15.66
N ASP A 19 -7.75 -8.10 -15.16
CA ASP A 19 -8.49 -9.34 -15.44
C ASP A 19 -8.77 -9.52 -16.95
N ALA A 20 -8.86 -8.41 -17.68
CA ALA A 20 -8.96 -8.39 -19.15
C ALA A 20 -7.60 -8.38 -19.87
N GLY A 21 -6.48 -8.62 -19.17
CA GLY A 21 -5.13 -8.68 -19.73
C GLY A 21 -4.53 -7.33 -20.13
N LYS A 22 -5.03 -6.21 -19.59
CA LYS A 22 -4.57 -4.85 -19.94
C LYS A 22 -3.48 -4.36 -18.99
N GLY A 23 -2.56 -3.55 -19.54
CA GLY A 23 -1.61 -2.78 -18.74
C GLY A 23 -2.32 -1.71 -17.91
N THR A 24 -1.86 -1.54 -16.67
CA THR A 24 -2.46 -0.64 -15.68
C THR A 24 -1.39 0.12 -14.91
N GLY A 25 -1.75 1.29 -14.39
CA GLY A 25 -0.85 2.11 -13.59
C GLY A 25 -1.56 3.32 -13.00
N ILE A 26 -0.89 3.97 -12.06
CA ILE A 26 -1.39 5.14 -11.34
C ILE A 26 -0.35 6.26 -11.37
N ILE A 27 -0.85 7.49 -11.56
CA ILE A 27 -0.05 8.71 -11.52
C ILE A 27 -0.81 9.73 -10.66
N SER A 28 -0.14 10.34 -9.69
CA SER A 28 -0.74 11.36 -8.83
C SER A 28 0.28 12.41 -8.42
N THR A 29 -0.18 13.62 -8.14
CA THR A 29 0.61 14.67 -7.47
C THR A 29 0.64 14.49 -5.94
N CYS A 30 -0.27 13.66 -5.40
CA CYS A 30 -0.34 13.33 -3.97
C CYS A 30 0.57 12.15 -3.63
N THR A 31 0.52 11.71 -2.37
CA THR A 31 1.10 10.42 -1.99
C THR A 31 0.34 9.28 -2.67
N ILE A 32 1.05 8.25 -3.15
CA ILE A 32 0.41 7.09 -3.80
C ILE A 32 -0.49 6.28 -2.83
N THR A 33 -0.26 6.45 -1.53
CA THR A 33 -1.07 5.87 -0.46
C THR A 33 -2.26 6.74 -0.05
N ASP A 34 -2.45 7.93 -0.64
CA ASP A 34 -3.62 8.75 -0.36
C ASP A 34 -4.90 8.13 -0.93
N ALA A 35 -6.06 8.57 -0.44
CA ALA A 35 -7.34 7.89 -0.72
C ALA A 35 -7.66 7.74 -2.22
N SER A 36 -7.40 8.78 -3.03
CA SER A 36 -7.72 8.75 -4.45
C SER A 36 -6.92 7.69 -5.23
N PRO A 37 -5.57 7.64 -5.16
CA PRO A 37 -4.81 6.55 -5.75
C PRO A 37 -5.07 5.21 -5.07
N ALA A 38 -5.19 5.17 -3.73
CA ALA A 38 -5.45 3.94 -2.97
C ALA A 38 -6.76 3.24 -3.36
N ALA A 39 -7.81 4.00 -3.72
CA ALA A 39 -9.09 3.43 -4.17
C ALA A 39 -8.96 2.53 -5.41
N THR A 40 -7.85 2.61 -6.13
CA THR A 40 -7.59 1.76 -7.30
C THR A 40 -7.05 0.38 -6.96
N TYR A 41 -6.49 0.18 -5.76
CA TYR A 41 -5.80 -1.08 -5.41
C TYR A 41 -6.03 -1.59 -3.99
N ALA A 42 -6.36 -0.71 -3.04
CA ALA A 42 -6.46 -1.07 -1.63
C ALA A 42 -7.91 -1.24 -1.18
N HIS A 43 -8.11 -2.15 -0.24
CA HIS A 43 -9.31 -2.26 0.57
C HIS A 43 -8.94 -1.87 1.99
N SER A 44 -9.45 -0.75 2.49
CA SER A 44 -9.14 -0.27 3.84
C SER A 44 -10.37 0.27 4.55
N ALA A 45 -10.53 -0.07 5.83
CA ALA A 45 -11.59 0.49 6.67
C ALA A 45 -11.32 1.95 7.06
N TYR A 46 -10.07 2.42 6.92
CA TYR A 46 -9.70 3.79 7.25
C TYR A 46 -8.62 4.34 6.33
N ARG A 47 -8.92 5.43 5.62
CA ARG A 47 -8.02 6.04 4.61
C ARG A 47 -6.65 6.48 5.15
N LYS A 48 -6.50 6.67 6.46
CA LYS A 48 -5.22 7.08 7.07
C LYS A 48 -4.33 5.91 7.46
N TRP A 49 -4.76 4.65 7.31
CA TRP A 49 -3.90 3.48 7.49
C TRP A 49 -2.95 3.32 6.32
N GLN A 50 -2.09 4.32 6.08
CA GLN A 50 -1.16 4.36 4.96
C GLN A 50 0.06 3.47 5.21
N THR A 51 0.46 3.34 6.47
CA THR A 51 1.57 2.51 6.97
C THR A 51 1.12 1.59 8.11
N ASP A 52 1.93 0.61 8.44
CA ASP A 52 1.71 -0.29 9.58
C ASP A 52 1.67 0.49 10.91
N TRP A 53 2.46 1.55 11.02
CA TRP A 53 2.49 2.45 12.17
C TRP A 53 1.15 3.18 12.36
N ASP A 54 0.49 3.60 11.28
CA ASP A 54 -0.81 4.28 11.35
C ASP A 54 -1.90 3.37 11.93
N ILE A 55 -1.84 2.06 11.65
CA ILE A 55 -2.76 1.08 12.23
C ILE A 55 -2.45 0.88 13.71
N LYS A 56 -1.16 0.69 14.06
CA LYS A 56 -0.70 0.46 15.44
C LYS A 56 -1.06 1.61 16.38
N ASN A 57 -1.08 2.84 15.89
CA ASN A 57 -1.35 4.05 16.68
C ASN A 57 -2.81 4.54 16.56
N ASP A 58 -3.69 3.79 15.91
CA ASP A 58 -5.11 4.14 15.85
C ASP A 58 -5.84 3.68 17.10
N ASN A 59 -6.16 4.61 18.00
CA ASN A 59 -6.90 4.33 19.23
C ASN A 59 -8.43 4.27 19.06
N HIS A 60 -8.94 4.40 17.83
CA HIS A 60 -10.37 4.34 17.59
C HIS A 60 -10.90 2.90 17.64
N PRO A 61 -12.17 2.64 18.03
CA PRO A 61 -12.75 1.30 18.08
C PRO A 61 -12.64 0.46 16.80
N ARG A 62 -12.45 1.11 15.64
CA ARG A 62 -12.25 0.45 14.34
C ARG A 62 -10.93 -0.35 14.29
N ALA A 63 -9.96 0.00 15.11
CA ALA A 63 -8.63 -0.61 15.15
C ALA A 63 -8.51 -1.77 16.15
N ILE A 64 -9.49 -1.94 17.06
CA ILE A 64 -9.48 -2.98 18.12
C ILE A 64 -9.20 -4.38 17.54
N ASN A 65 -9.76 -4.67 16.35
CA ASN A 65 -9.61 -5.95 15.66
C ASN A 65 -8.81 -5.83 14.34
N ALA A 66 -7.83 -4.93 14.30
CA ALA A 66 -6.96 -4.71 13.13
C ALA A 66 -5.69 -5.58 13.13
N THR A 67 -5.54 -6.53 14.06
CA THR A 67 -4.43 -7.48 14.03
C THR A 67 -4.34 -8.19 12.67
N GLY A 68 -3.19 -8.16 12.00
CA GLY A 68 -3.00 -8.81 10.69
C GLY A 68 -3.71 -8.13 9.51
N VAL A 69 -4.23 -6.92 9.68
CA VAL A 69 -4.65 -6.05 8.57
C VAL A 69 -3.41 -5.45 7.91
N LYS A 70 -3.35 -5.49 6.57
CA LYS A 70 -2.28 -4.84 5.79
C LYS A 70 -2.59 -3.35 5.61
N ASP A 71 -1.60 -2.49 5.85
CA ASP A 71 -1.68 -1.08 5.50
C ASP A 71 -1.75 -0.85 3.99
N ILE A 72 -2.16 0.35 3.58
CA ILE A 72 -2.32 0.69 2.16
C ILE A 72 -1.00 0.49 1.39
N ALA A 73 0.15 0.89 1.94
CA ALA A 73 1.44 0.71 1.25
C ALA A 73 1.77 -0.78 1.04
N SER A 74 1.55 -1.63 2.06
CA SER A 74 1.71 -3.09 1.91
C SER A 74 0.76 -3.68 0.86
N GLN A 75 -0.50 -3.23 0.81
CA GLN A 75 -1.45 -3.72 -0.20
C GLN A 75 -1.02 -3.40 -1.63
N LEU A 76 -0.39 -2.23 -1.87
CA LEU A 76 0.14 -1.87 -3.20
C LEU A 76 1.20 -2.87 -3.70
N ILE A 77 2.06 -3.33 -2.80
CA ILE A 77 3.25 -4.13 -3.13
C ILE A 77 2.96 -5.64 -3.07
N GLU A 78 1.94 -6.06 -2.31
CA GLU A 78 1.68 -7.48 -2.04
C GLU A 78 0.39 -8.03 -2.65
N ASN A 79 -0.59 -7.18 -2.99
CA ASN A 79 -1.91 -7.63 -3.45
C ASN A 79 -2.21 -7.13 -4.88
N SER A 80 -2.99 -7.92 -5.63
CA SER A 80 -3.62 -7.46 -6.87
C SER A 80 -4.75 -6.47 -6.55
N PRO A 81 -4.93 -5.38 -7.32
CA PRO A 81 -4.24 -5.08 -8.58
C PRO A 81 -2.89 -4.37 -8.44
N GLY A 82 -2.53 -3.89 -7.26
CA GLY A 82 -1.31 -3.12 -7.02
C GLY A 82 -0.05 -3.82 -7.54
N THR A 83 0.05 -5.13 -7.28
CA THR A 83 1.18 -5.97 -7.69
C THR A 83 1.44 -6.03 -9.17
N GLU A 84 0.47 -5.76 -10.02
CA GLU A 84 0.61 -5.91 -11.46
C GLU A 84 0.68 -4.57 -12.20
N PHE A 85 0.65 -3.45 -11.47
CA PHE A 85 0.85 -2.13 -12.05
C PHE A 85 2.20 -2.03 -12.75
N LYS A 86 2.15 -1.52 -13.98
CA LYS A 86 3.32 -1.25 -14.82
C LYS A 86 3.92 0.12 -14.52
N VAL A 87 3.11 1.04 -13.99
CA VAL A 87 3.53 2.42 -13.66
C VAL A 87 2.93 2.82 -12.32
N ILE A 88 3.77 3.34 -11.41
CA ILE A 88 3.37 3.95 -10.15
C ILE A 88 4.21 5.23 -10.00
N LEU A 89 3.59 6.40 -10.13
CA LEU A 89 4.28 7.70 -10.04
C LEU A 89 3.53 8.67 -9.12
N GLY A 90 4.21 9.14 -8.08
CA GLY A 90 3.67 10.13 -7.15
C GLY A 90 4.58 10.32 -5.95
N GLY A 91 4.07 10.95 -4.89
CA GLY A 91 4.79 11.14 -3.63
C GLY A 91 4.61 9.99 -2.64
N GLY A 92 5.02 10.22 -1.39
CA GLY A 92 4.73 9.32 -0.26
C GLY A 92 5.72 8.17 -0.07
N TRP A 93 6.92 8.31 -0.62
CA TRP A 93 8.01 7.32 -0.51
C TRP A 93 8.32 6.90 0.94
N ASN A 94 8.14 7.80 1.92
CA ASN A 94 8.33 7.53 3.33
C ASN A 94 7.41 6.40 3.85
N ALA A 95 6.23 6.21 3.28
CA ALA A 95 5.31 5.13 3.66
C ALA A 95 5.85 3.71 3.33
N PHE A 96 6.87 3.64 2.47
CA PHE A 96 7.43 2.39 1.97
C PHE A 96 8.79 2.04 2.60
N LEU A 97 9.36 2.92 3.42
CA LEU A 97 10.68 2.72 4.03
C LEU A 97 10.59 2.48 5.54
N PRO A 98 11.52 1.69 6.10
CA PRO A 98 11.60 1.48 7.53
C PRO A 98 12.05 2.77 8.24
N ASN A 99 11.50 3.01 9.43
CA ASN A 99 11.93 4.12 10.28
C ASN A 99 13.27 3.78 10.95
N ILE A 100 14.35 3.94 10.19
CA ILE A 100 15.74 3.81 10.65
C ILE A 100 16.49 5.13 10.48
N THR A 101 17.61 5.28 11.19
CA THR A 101 18.53 6.40 10.96
C THR A 101 19.22 6.21 9.61
N HIS A 102 19.03 7.16 8.70
CA HIS A 102 19.73 7.20 7.42
C HIS A 102 20.89 8.21 7.47
N ASP A 103 21.88 8.02 6.59
CA ASP A 103 23.00 8.96 6.42
C ASP A 103 22.51 10.35 5.95
N ASP A 104 21.41 10.37 5.19
CA ASP A 104 20.67 11.59 4.86
C ASP A 104 19.57 11.84 5.91
N PRO A 105 19.67 12.90 6.72
CA PRO A 105 18.70 13.20 7.78
C PRO A 105 17.33 13.63 7.24
N THR A 106 17.22 13.96 5.96
CA THR A 106 15.94 14.26 5.30
C THR A 106 15.18 12.99 4.95
N MET A 107 15.86 11.83 4.97
CA MET A 107 15.25 10.54 4.70
C MET A 107 14.80 9.84 5.98
N LYS A 108 13.50 9.90 6.24
CA LYS A 108 12.87 9.21 7.36
C LYS A 108 11.72 8.34 6.89
N GLY A 109 11.88 7.02 7.00
CA GLY A 109 10.79 6.07 6.78
C GLY A 109 9.70 6.17 7.84
N GLY A 110 8.47 5.87 7.44
CA GLY A 110 7.29 5.88 8.30
C GLY A 110 6.92 4.50 8.85
N ARG A 111 7.56 3.42 8.35
CA ARG A 111 7.20 2.05 8.73
C ARG A 111 7.85 1.62 10.04
N SER A 112 7.13 0.85 10.85
CA SER A 112 7.61 0.36 12.15
C SER A 112 7.85 -1.14 12.21
N ASP A 113 7.68 -1.82 11.08
CA ASP A 113 7.89 -3.26 10.91
C ASP A 113 9.28 -3.60 10.33
N GLY A 114 10.13 -2.59 10.12
CA GLY A 114 11.48 -2.78 9.59
C GLY A 114 11.55 -3.13 8.10
N ARG A 115 10.43 -3.05 7.37
CA ARG A 115 10.35 -3.43 5.96
C ARG A 115 10.69 -2.28 5.03
N ASP A 116 11.46 -2.59 3.99
CA ASP A 116 11.68 -1.71 2.83
C ASP A 116 10.87 -2.26 1.64
N LEU A 117 9.66 -1.74 1.49
CA LEU A 117 8.72 -2.18 0.47
C LEU A 117 9.18 -1.81 -0.94
N ILE A 118 10.05 -0.80 -1.10
CA ILE A 118 10.63 -0.44 -2.39
C ILE A 118 11.57 -1.55 -2.86
N GLN A 119 12.41 -2.06 -1.95
CA GLN A 119 13.32 -3.17 -2.26
C GLN A 119 12.56 -4.48 -2.46
N GLU A 120 11.54 -4.75 -1.65
CA GLU A 120 10.67 -5.91 -1.85
C GLU A 120 10.00 -5.88 -3.23
N TRP A 121 9.50 -4.72 -3.67
CA TRP A 121 8.93 -4.54 -5.01
C TRP A 121 9.95 -4.85 -6.12
N LYS A 122 11.15 -4.28 -6.03
CA LYS A 122 12.21 -4.51 -7.04
C LYS A 122 12.52 -5.99 -7.18
N ARG A 123 12.76 -6.67 -6.07
CA ARG A 123 13.02 -8.13 -6.04
C ARG A 123 11.85 -8.92 -6.62
N SER A 124 10.62 -8.51 -6.33
CA SER A 124 9.44 -9.20 -6.88
C SER A 124 9.35 -9.08 -8.41
N LYS A 125 9.96 -8.06 -9.04
CA LYS A 125 9.99 -7.89 -10.50
C LYS A 125 11.16 -8.60 -11.16
N GLU A 126 12.29 -8.70 -10.48
CA GLU A 126 13.44 -9.46 -10.95
C GLU A 126 13.09 -10.95 -11.09
N ASN A 127 12.31 -11.50 -10.14
CA ASN A 127 11.89 -12.90 -10.15
C ASN A 127 10.79 -13.25 -11.18
N ILE A 128 10.30 -12.28 -11.96
CA ILE A 128 9.29 -12.48 -13.01
C ILE A 128 9.95 -12.61 -14.40
N ASN A 129 11.23 -12.24 -14.52
CA ASN A 129 12.04 -12.40 -15.74
C ASN A 129 12.81 -13.72 -15.75
#